data_AF-A0A350AJ34-F1
#
_entry.id   AF-A0A350AJ34-F1
#
_cell.length_a   1.000
_cell.length_b   1.000
_cell.length_c   1.000
_cell.angle_alpha   90.00
_cell.angle_beta   90.00
_cell.angle_gamma   90.00
#
_symmetry.space_group_name_H-M   'P 1'
#
loop_
_entity.id
_entity.type
_entity.pdbx_description
1 polymer ?
#
loop_
_entity_poly.entity_id
_entity_poly.type
_entity_poly.pdbx_seq_one_letter_code
_entity_poly.pdbx_strand_id
1 'polypeptide(L)' 'MGFSSIKDSIAIESEMSWEARDVAKTVHQMLSRTAAKYSANNAISFQLLSGPKDKAETLTWGALLEKTNQTANLFRSLG' A
#
# COMPACT_ATOMS: atom_id res chain seq x y z
N MET A 1 -3.72 -12.67 17.10
CA MET A 1 -2.46 -13.01 17.79
C MET A 1 -1.82 -11.71 18.26
N GLY A 2 -1.29 -11.65 19.49
CA GLY A 2 -0.63 -10.44 20.00
C GLY A 2 0.77 -10.25 19.40
N PHE A 3 1.39 -9.09 19.65
CA PHE A 3 2.81 -8.82 19.37
C PHE A 3 3.45 -8.20 20.61
N SER A 4 3.37 -8.92 21.74
CA SER A 4 3.70 -8.39 23.07
C SER A 4 4.88 -9.08 23.75
N SER A 5 5.30 -10.25 23.25
CA SER A 5 6.36 -11.05 23.85
C SER A 5 7.22 -11.76 22.80
N ILE A 6 8.41 -12.22 23.22
CA ILE A 6 9.28 -13.06 22.37
C ILE A 6 8.54 -14.32 21.91
N LYS A 7 7.70 -14.90 22.77
CA LYS A 7 6.89 -16.08 22.43
C LYS A 7 5.90 -15.78 21.30
N ASP A 8 5.32 -14.58 21.28
CA ASP A 8 4.42 -14.16 20.20
C ASP A 8 5.18 -14.04 18.87
N SER A 9 6.39 -13.47 18.89
CA SER A 9 7.25 -13.38 17.70
C SER A 9 7.61 -14.76 17.15
N ILE A 10 8.03 -15.69 18.02
CA ILE A 10 8.34 -17.07 17.64
C ILE A 10 7.10 -17.77 17.06
N ALA A 11 5.92 -17.54 17.64
CA ALA A 11 4.68 -18.11 17.15
C ALA A 11 4.37 -17.63 15.72
N ILE A 12 4.48 -16.31 15.44
CA ILE A 12 4.30 -15.73 14.09
C ILE A 12 5.30 -16.32 13.10
N GLU A 13 6.55 -16.43 13.50
CA GLU A 13 7.63 -16.97 12.65
C GLU A 13 7.40 -18.45 12.33
N SER A 14 6.89 -19.21 13.30
CA SER A 14 6.61 -20.65 13.16
C SER A 14 5.35 -20.97 12.37
N GLU A 15 4.50 -19.99 12.03
CA GLU A 15 3.25 -20.22 11.28
C GLU A 15 3.51 -20.84 9.90
N MET A 16 4.47 -20.29 9.16
CA MET A 16 4.90 -20.77 7.84
C MET A 16 6.14 -20.00 7.38
N SER A 17 6.91 -20.62 6.49
CA SER A 17 8.03 -19.94 5.81
C SER A 17 7.51 -18.74 5.01
N TRP A 18 8.39 -17.77 4.77
CA TRP A 18 8.03 -16.57 4.01
C TRP A 18 7.54 -16.90 2.59
N GLU A 19 8.16 -17.87 1.94
CA GLU A 19 7.85 -18.32 0.58
C GLU A 19 6.45 -18.93 0.47
N ALA A 20 5.95 -19.51 1.56
CA ALA A 20 4.62 -20.11 1.62
C ALA A 20 3.51 -19.08 1.91
N ARG A 21 3.87 -17.84 2.29
CA ARG A 21 2.89 -16.77 2.56
C ARG A 21 2.25 -16.28 1.27
N ASP A 22 0.97 -15.93 1.35
CA ASP A 22 0.24 -15.27 0.24
C ASP A 22 0.65 -13.78 0.11
N VAL A 23 1.92 -13.56 -0.22
CA VAL A 23 2.45 -12.23 -0.51
C VAL A 23 2.14 -11.83 -1.95
N ALA A 24 1.91 -10.54 -2.18
CA ALA A 24 1.67 -10.03 -3.51
C ALA A 24 2.91 -10.23 -4.40
N LYS A 25 2.70 -10.68 -5.64
CA LYS A 25 3.79 -10.95 -6.59
C LYS A 25 4.34 -9.68 -7.24
N THR A 26 3.56 -8.59 -7.23
CA THR A 26 3.96 -7.29 -7.77
C THR A 26 3.54 -6.16 -6.83
N VAL A 27 4.20 -5.01 -6.96
CA VAL A 27 3.82 -3.78 -6.23
C VAL A 27 2.39 -3.36 -6.57
N HIS A 28 1.97 -3.52 -7.83
CA HIS A 28 0.60 -3.23 -8.25
C HIS A 28 -0.42 -4.17 -7.60
N GLN A 29 -0.11 -5.47 -7.51
CA GLN A 29 -0.98 -6.43 -6.83
C GLN A 29 -1.08 -6.11 -5.32
N MET A 30 0.02 -5.69 -4.69
CA MET A 30 0.02 -5.23 -3.30
C MET A 30 -0.91 -4.03 -3.14
N LEU A 31 -0.76 -3.00 -3.97
CA LEU A 31 -1.61 -1.80 -3.95
C LEU A 31 -3.09 -2.14 -4.18
N SER A 32 -3.36 -3.02 -5.16
CA SER A 32 -4.72 -3.45 -5.49
C SER A 32 -5.39 -4.19 -4.32
N ARG A 33 -4.68 -5.10 -3.66
CA ARG A 33 -5.17 -5.82 -2.47
C ARG A 33 -5.46 -4.87 -1.32
N THR A 34 -4.57 -3.91 -1.06
CA THR A 34 -4.75 -2.92 0.01
C THR A 34 -5.95 -2.01 -0.28
N ALA A 35 -6.08 -1.50 -1.50
CA ALA A 35 -7.20 -0.65 -1.91
C ALA A 35 -8.54 -1.40 -1.85
N ALA A 36 -8.58 -2.68 -2.24
CA ALA A 36 -9.80 -3.48 -2.13
C ALA A 36 -10.29 -3.63 -0.68
N LYS A 37 -9.37 -3.71 0.29
CA LYS A 37 -9.70 -3.90 1.71
C LYS A 37 -9.89 -2.59 2.48
N TYR A 38 -9.17 -1.53 2.11
CA TYR A 38 -9.05 -0.29 2.87
C TYR A 38 -9.23 0.95 2.00
N SER A 39 -10.11 0.88 0.99
CA SER A 39 -10.29 1.91 -0.05
C SER A 39 -10.38 3.34 0.47
N ALA A 40 -11.15 3.56 1.54
CA ALA A 40 -11.40 4.89 2.12
C ALA A 40 -10.31 5.38 3.09
N ASN A 41 -9.36 4.54 3.49
CA ASN A 41 -8.29 4.94 4.41
C ASN A 41 -7.25 5.79 3.66
N ASN A 42 -6.66 6.76 4.36
CA ASN A 42 -5.55 7.57 3.83
C ASN A 42 -4.36 6.67 3.49
N ALA A 43 -3.78 6.89 2.30
CA ALA A 43 -2.66 6.12 1.78
C ALA A 43 -1.37 6.94 1.72
N ILE A 44 -1.43 8.09 1.06
CA ILE A 44 -0.27 8.96 0.85
C ILE A 44 -0.67 10.42 0.94
N SER A 45 0.18 11.23 1.57
CA SER A 45 0.06 12.68 1.61
C SER A 45 1.31 13.31 1.00
N PHE A 46 1.14 14.39 0.26
CA PHE A 46 2.25 15.15 -0.30
C PHE A 46 1.99 16.66 -0.25
N GLN A 47 3.06 17.44 -0.24
CA GLN A 47 3.06 18.89 -0.38
C GLN A 47 3.93 19.24 -1.57
N LEU A 48 3.54 20.25 -2.36
CA LEU A 48 4.30 20.65 -3.54
C LEU A 48 5.62 21.34 -3.18
N LEU A 49 5.62 22.19 -2.15
CA LEU A 49 6.77 23.03 -1.78
C LEU A 49 7.33 22.70 -0.38
N SER A 50 6.73 21.75 0.33
CA SER A 50 7.19 21.23 1.63
C SER A 50 7.37 22.29 2.73
N GLY A 51 6.68 23.42 2.63
CA GLY A 51 6.61 24.42 3.69
C GLY A 51 5.74 23.95 4.86
N PRO A 52 6.03 24.42 6.09
CA PRO A 52 5.36 23.96 7.31
C PRO A 52 3.85 24.24 7.36
N LYS A 53 3.35 25.15 6.50
CA LYS A 53 1.94 25.52 6.39
C LYS A 53 1.36 25.25 5.00
N ASP A 54 2.13 24.63 4.11
CA ASP A 54 1.68 24.38 2.76
C ASP A 54 0.55 23.35 2.76
N LYS A 55 -0.40 23.52 1.85
CA LYS A 55 -1.52 22.59 1.71
C LYS A 55 -0.97 21.19 1.39
N ALA A 56 -1.30 20.22 2.24
CA ALA A 56 -1.10 18.82 1.93
C ALA A 56 -2.30 18.28 1.13
N GLU A 57 -2.02 17.53 0.07
CA GLU A 57 -3.01 16.70 -0.61
C GLU A 57 -2.84 15.27 -0.11
N THR A 58 -3.96 14.63 0.28
CA THR A 58 -3.97 13.26 0.76
C THR A 58 -4.86 12.41 -0.13
N LEU A 59 -4.31 11.33 -0.65
CA LEU A 59 -5.06 10.33 -1.41
C LEU A 59 -5.42 9.16 -0.53
N THR A 60 -6.64 8.65 -0.68
CA THR A 60 -7.04 7.37 -0.11
C THR A 60 -6.43 6.21 -0.91
N TRP A 61 -6.46 4.99 -0.37
CA TRP A 61 -5.94 3.82 -1.10
C TRP A 61 -6.67 3.57 -2.42
N GLY A 62 -7.99 3.78 -2.45
CA GLY A 62 -8.78 3.70 -3.69
C GLY A 62 -8.33 4.75 -4.72
N ALA A 63 -8.24 6.01 -4.30
CA ALA A 63 -7.84 7.11 -5.18
C ALA A 63 -6.40 6.95 -5.70
N LEU A 64 -5.49 6.44 -4.86
CA LEU A 64 -4.12 6.15 -5.27
C LEU A 64 -4.08 5.06 -6.36
N LEU A 65 -4.80 3.95 -6.17
CA LEU A 65 -4.89 2.88 -7.17
C LEU A 65 -5.47 3.40 -8.50
N GLU A 66 -6.54 4.18 -8.45
CA GLU A 66 -7.17 4.76 -9.64
C GLU A 66 -6.19 5.63 -10.43
N LYS A 67 -5.49 6.55 -9.76
CA LYS A 67 -4.47 7.40 -10.40
C LYS A 67 -3.31 6.57 -10.96
N THR A 68 -2.84 5.56 -10.24
CA THR A 68 -1.79 4.65 -10.74
C THR A 68 -2.23 3.95 -12.02
N ASN A 69 -3.46 3.42 -12.07
CA ASN A 69 -4.00 2.76 -13.26
C ASN A 69 -4.21 3.74 -14.42
N GLN A 70 -4.70 4.95 -14.13
CA GLN A 70 -4.87 5.99 -15.13
C GLN A 70 -3.53 6.34 -15.79
N THR A 71 -2.48 6.56 -15.00
CA THR A 71 -1.14 6.87 -15.50
C THR A 71 -0.53 5.70 -16.27
N ALA A 72 -0.69 4.46 -15.79
CA ALA A 72 -0.23 3.28 -16.53
C ALA A 72 -0.90 3.15 -17.91
N ASN A 73 -2.20 3.45 -18.00
CA ASN A 73 -2.94 3.50 -19.26
C ASN A 73 -2.47 4.63 -20.18
N LEU A 74 -2.13 5.79 -19.61
CA LEU A 74 -1.52 6.89 -20.36
C LEU A 74 -0.18 6.45 -20.94
N PHE A 75 0.73 5.89 -20.14
CA PHE A 75 2.02 5.42 -20.64
C PHE A 75 1.86 4.39 -21.75
N ARG A 76 0.96 3.41 -21.58
CA ARG A 76 0.62 2.45 -22.64
C ARG A 76 0.13 3.13 -23.93
N SER A 77 -0.56 4.26 -23.84
CA SER A 77 -1.01 5.01 -25.03
C SER A 77 0.10 5.80 -25.72
N LEU A 78 1.22 6.05 -25.03
CA LEU A 78 2.37 6.79 -25.56
C LEU A 78 3.41 5.91 -26.24
N GLY A 79 3.36 4.59 -26.03
CA GLY A 79 4.30 3.59 -26.59
C GLY A 79 5.29 3.07 -25.57
#